data_AF-A0A815F5U3-F1
#
_entry.id   AF-A0A815F5U3-F1
#
_cell.length_a   1.000
_cell.length_b   1.000
_cell.length_c   1.000
_cell.angle_alpha   90.00
_cell.angle_beta   90.00
_cell.angle_gamma   90.00
#
_symmetry.space_group_name_H-M   'P 1'
#
loop_
_entity.id
_entity.type
_entity.pdbx_description
1 polymer ?
#
loop_
_entity_poly.entity_id
_entity_poly.type
_entity_poly.pdbx_seq_one_letter_code
_entity_poly.pdbx_strand_id
1 'polypeptide(L)'
;INKSKEIWTETRKHFVKPLSSQLNHHLNEHYKSYLKHFNDDPNNQEIAKKQYRIDDNRNVSFDEDTAELSDHQDHRIYVHRQALDGLWIGFAWSTSNQALHVRINRIQIDNEHEFTLLPVVLHPIVSKASGTDIPGKPFIELSLFKTAQTRANIQHIKYLKLLIQEFDFCADQTLIMSILNFVKQEKAPGAPTINMDSDLKRIYKPLEAITNAQSNSLPTEPKIFFDNLHLSPLKLHVSFSMHGFGTD
;
A
#
# COMPACT_ATOMS: atom_id res chain seq x y z
N ILE A 1 16.78 -11.34 1.52
CA ILE A 1 15.58 -10.67 0.96
C ILE A 1 14.80 -11.72 0.18
N ASN A 2 13.94 -12.50 0.85
CA ASN A 2 12.77 -13.20 0.28
C ASN A 2 12.10 -14.00 1.40
N LYS A 3 11.10 -13.40 2.03
CA LYS A 3 10.04 -14.17 2.68
C LYS A 3 8.78 -13.58 2.05
N SER A 4 8.21 -14.23 1.04
CA SER A 4 6.80 -13.97 0.72
C SER A 4 6.07 -14.15 2.04
N LYS A 5 5.55 -13.04 2.60
CA LYS A 5 4.74 -13.11 3.81
C LYS A 5 3.35 -13.52 3.35
N GLU A 6 3.19 -14.81 3.09
CA GLU A 6 1.89 -15.40 2.79
C GLU A 6 1.07 -15.36 4.06
N ILE A 7 -0.13 -14.82 3.94
CA ILE A 7 -1.08 -14.73 5.04
C ILE A 7 -2.28 -15.61 4.74
N TRP A 8 -2.76 -16.27 5.78
CA TRP A 8 -4.04 -16.96 5.78
C TRP A 8 -5.08 -16.06 6.41
N THR A 9 -6.23 -16.02 5.77
CA THR A 9 -7.34 -15.14 6.12
C THR A 9 -8.64 -15.92 6.21
N GLU A 10 -9.44 -15.58 7.20
CA GLU A 10 -10.80 -16.10 7.39
C GLU A 10 -11.79 -15.13 6.73
N THR A 11 -12.61 -15.62 5.79
CA THR A 11 -13.70 -14.82 5.22
C THR A 11 -14.90 -14.87 6.15
N ARG A 12 -15.26 -13.74 6.76
CA ARG A 12 -16.52 -13.57 7.50
C ARG A 12 -17.52 -12.82 6.63
N LYS A 13 -18.81 -12.87 6.99
CA LYS A 13 -19.94 -12.32 6.19
C LYS A 13 -19.70 -10.91 5.60
N HIS A 14 -18.94 -10.04 6.25
CA HIS A 14 -18.74 -8.65 5.82
C HIS A 14 -17.27 -8.21 5.73
N PHE A 15 -16.32 -9.04 6.14
CA PHE A 15 -14.91 -8.65 6.14
C PHE A 15 -13.99 -9.88 6.14
N VAL A 16 -12.78 -9.67 5.65
CA VAL A 16 -11.70 -10.65 5.67
C VAL A 16 -10.86 -10.39 6.91
N LYS A 17 -10.65 -11.42 7.74
CA LYS A 17 -9.89 -11.32 8.99
C LYS A 17 -8.57 -12.09 8.86
N PRO A 18 -7.40 -11.44 9.02
CA PRO A 18 -6.15 -12.17 9.09
C PRO A 18 -6.08 -13.03 10.35
N LEU A 19 -5.51 -14.23 10.23
CA LEU A 19 -5.25 -15.11 11.37
C LEU A 19 -4.10 -14.57 12.25
N SER A 20 -3.94 -15.12 13.45
CA SER A 20 -2.81 -14.76 14.33
C SER A 20 -1.47 -15.14 13.70
N SER A 21 -0.40 -14.42 14.04
CA SER A 21 0.95 -14.66 13.51
C SER A 21 1.42 -16.10 13.74
N GLN A 22 1.18 -16.65 14.93
CA GLN A 22 1.54 -18.04 15.27
C GLN A 22 0.76 -19.08 14.43
N LEU A 23 -0.56 -18.89 14.27
CA LEU A 23 -1.38 -19.79 13.47
C LEU A 23 -1.00 -19.72 11.98
N ASN A 24 -0.76 -18.51 11.46
CA ASN A 24 -0.23 -18.29 10.12
C ASN A 24 1.11 -19.02 9.91
N HIS A 25 2.01 -18.97 10.89
CA HIS A 25 3.29 -19.66 10.82
C HIS A 25 3.10 -21.18 10.71
N HIS A 26 2.28 -21.79 11.58
CA HIS A 26 2.02 -23.23 11.53
C HIS A 26 1.36 -23.65 10.22
N LEU A 27 0.37 -22.88 9.75
CA LEU A 27 -0.29 -23.14 8.46
C LEU A 27 0.71 -23.11 7.31
N ASN A 28 1.57 -22.10 7.24
CA ASN A 28 2.58 -22.00 6.20
C ASN A 28 3.60 -23.16 6.23
N GLU A 29 4.00 -23.64 7.40
CA GLU A 29 4.91 -24.80 7.51
C GLU A 29 4.25 -26.11 7.05
N HIS A 30 3.00 -26.37 7.46
CA HIS A 30 2.26 -27.54 6.97
C HIS A 30 1.92 -27.44 5.49
N TYR A 31 1.60 -26.24 5.00
CA TYR A 31 1.32 -26.00 3.61
C TYR A 31 2.53 -26.29 2.70
N LYS A 32 3.75 -25.92 3.12
CA LYS A 32 4.98 -26.32 2.40
C LYS A 32 5.11 -27.84 2.29
N SER A 33 4.75 -28.56 3.35
CA SER A 33 4.79 -30.02 3.35
C SER A 33 3.72 -30.61 2.43
N TYR A 34 2.53 -30.01 2.40
CA TYR A 34 1.46 -30.34 1.45
C TYR A 34 1.90 -30.11 0.00
N LEU A 35 2.42 -28.93 -0.32
CA LEU A 35 2.90 -28.59 -1.66
C LEU A 35 3.99 -29.53 -2.14
N LYS A 36 4.91 -29.95 -1.26
CA LYS A 36 5.92 -30.93 -1.62
C LYS A 36 5.28 -32.23 -2.10
N HIS A 37 4.32 -32.77 -1.34
CA HIS A 37 3.60 -33.98 -1.74
C HIS A 37 2.76 -33.78 -3.01
N PHE A 38 2.06 -32.65 -3.11
CA PHE A 38 1.21 -32.33 -4.26
C PHE A 38 2.02 -32.21 -5.55
N ASN A 39 3.22 -31.61 -5.50
CA ASN A 39 4.12 -31.52 -6.65
C ASN A 39 4.74 -32.87 -7.04
N ASP A 40 4.96 -33.75 -6.06
CA ASP A 40 5.49 -35.10 -6.31
C ASP A 40 4.45 -36.00 -7.01
N ASP A 41 3.15 -35.89 -6.67
CA ASP A 41 2.06 -36.63 -7.31
C ASP A 41 0.71 -35.85 -7.29
N PRO A 42 0.40 -35.06 -8.34
CA PRO A 42 -0.79 -34.20 -8.36
C PRO A 42 -2.13 -34.95 -8.38
N ASN A 43 -2.16 -36.20 -8.83
CA ASN A 43 -3.40 -36.97 -8.99
C ASN A 43 -3.71 -37.87 -7.78
N ASN A 44 -2.88 -37.83 -6.75
CA ASN A 44 -3.05 -38.67 -5.59
C ASN A 44 -4.18 -38.16 -4.67
N GLN A 45 -5.31 -38.85 -4.71
CA GLN A 45 -6.49 -38.56 -3.88
C GLN A 45 -6.24 -38.68 -2.36
N GLU A 46 -5.15 -39.33 -1.93
CA GLU A 46 -4.76 -39.41 -0.52
C GLU A 46 -4.16 -38.08 -0.02
N ILE A 47 -3.54 -37.28 -0.90
CA ILE A 47 -2.97 -35.99 -0.54
C ILE A 47 -4.07 -34.98 -0.21
N ALA A 48 -5.15 -34.97 -0.99
CA ALA A 48 -6.33 -34.14 -0.75
C ALA A 48 -7.07 -34.51 0.57
N LYS A 49 -6.91 -35.75 1.04
CA LYS A 49 -7.51 -36.24 2.30
C LYS A 49 -6.55 -36.16 3.49
N LYS A 50 -5.31 -35.72 3.27
CA LYS A 50 -4.29 -35.66 4.32
C LYS A 50 -4.61 -34.55 5.31
N GLN A 51 -4.70 -34.93 6.59
CA GLN A 51 -4.88 -33.99 7.69
C GLN A 51 -3.55 -33.78 8.42
N TYR A 52 -3.29 -32.52 8.78
CA TYR A 52 -2.12 -32.11 9.54
C TYR A 52 -2.59 -31.58 10.90
N ARG A 53 -1.95 -32.01 11.99
CA ARG A 53 -2.29 -31.55 13.33
C ARG A 53 -1.58 -30.23 13.62
N ILE A 54 -2.33 -29.14 13.80
CA ILE A 54 -1.78 -27.80 14.09
C ILE A 54 -1.47 -27.63 15.58
N ASP A 55 -2.37 -28.11 16.42
CA ASP A 55 -2.23 -28.13 17.88
C ASP A 55 -3.02 -29.32 18.46
N ASP A 56 -3.08 -29.43 19.80
CA ASP A 56 -3.76 -30.56 20.45
C ASP A 56 -5.27 -30.62 20.19
N ASN A 57 -5.88 -29.53 19.69
CA ASN A 57 -7.32 -29.40 19.55
C ASN A 57 -7.79 -29.19 18.10
N ARG A 58 -6.89 -28.99 17.14
CA ARG A 58 -7.20 -28.62 15.75
C ARG A 58 -6.37 -29.36 14.72
N ASN A 59 -7.05 -29.81 13.66
CA ASN A 59 -6.47 -30.33 12.44
C ASN A 59 -6.71 -29.38 11.27
N VAL A 60 -5.91 -29.53 10.22
CA VAL A 60 -6.06 -28.81 8.96
C VAL A 60 -5.95 -29.76 7.78
N SER A 61 -6.84 -29.59 6.82
CA SER A 61 -6.73 -30.14 5.46
C SER A 61 -6.57 -29.01 4.46
N PHE A 62 -5.71 -29.22 3.45
CA PHE A 62 -5.42 -28.24 2.42
C PHE A 62 -6.02 -28.69 1.08
N ASP A 63 -6.55 -27.72 0.34
CA ASP A 63 -7.03 -27.87 -1.02
C ASP A 63 -6.61 -26.65 -1.83
N GLU A 64 -5.58 -26.81 -2.65
CA GLU A 64 -4.93 -25.74 -3.43
C GLU A 64 -4.51 -24.54 -2.55
N ASP A 65 -5.18 -23.38 -2.69
CA ASP A 65 -4.93 -22.16 -1.90
C ASP A 65 -5.93 -21.99 -0.74
N THR A 66 -6.71 -23.02 -0.43
CA THR A 66 -7.68 -23.04 0.66
C THR A 66 -7.30 -24.06 1.73
N ALA A 67 -7.75 -23.82 2.95
CA ALA A 67 -7.61 -24.78 4.04
C ALA A 67 -8.86 -24.82 4.91
N GLU A 68 -9.20 -26.01 5.38
CA GLU A 68 -10.27 -26.26 6.34
C GLU A 68 -9.64 -26.60 7.69
N LEU A 69 -9.88 -25.75 8.67
CA LEU A 69 -9.53 -25.97 10.07
C LEU A 69 -10.69 -26.65 10.77
N SER A 70 -10.45 -27.80 11.38
CA SER A 70 -11.46 -28.56 12.14
C SER A 70 -10.99 -28.82 13.57
N ASP A 71 -11.89 -28.68 14.55
CA ASP A 71 -11.64 -29.04 15.95
C ASP A 71 -12.31 -30.37 16.35
N HIS A 72 -12.03 -30.87 17.56
CA HIS A 72 -12.64 -32.11 18.09
C HIS A 72 -14.16 -32.03 18.27
N GLN A 73 -14.75 -30.84 18.18
CA GLN A 73 -16.19 -30.59 18.28
C GLN A 73 -16.85 -30.42 16.90
N ASP A 74 -16.13 -30.74 15.80
CA ASP A 74 -16.56 -30.59 14.39
C ASP A 74 -16.91 -29.14 14.00
N HIS A 75 -16.35 -28.15 14.68
CA HIS A 75 -16.39 -26.78 14.20
C HIS A 75 -15.39 -26.60 13.05
N ARG A 76 -15.89 -26.10 11.92
CA ARG A 76 -15.11 -25.93 10.68
C ARG A 76 -14.93 -24.46 10.35
N ILE A 77 -13.69 -24.06 10.11
CA ILE A 77 -13.33 -22.71 9.67
C ILE A 77 -12.59 -22.83 8.35
N TYR A 78 -13.12 -22.19 7.32
CA TYR A 78 -12.48 -22.13 6.01
C TYR A 78 -11.60 -20.87 5.91
N VAL A 79 -10.35 -21.08 5.54
CA VAL A 79 -9.35 -20.03 5.38
C VAL A 79 -8.75 -20.09 3.99
N HIS A 80 -8.34 -18.94 3.49
CA HIS A 80 -7.73 -18.81 2.17
C HIS A 80 -6.34 -18.21 2.31
N ARG A 81 -5.43 -18.68 1.48
CA ARG A 81 -4.06 -18.16 1.38
C ARG A 81 -4.06 -16.94 0.46
N GLN A 82 -3.42 -15.88 0.91
CA GLN A 82 -3.19 -14.67 0.13
C GLN A 82 -1.70 -14.35 0.14
N ALA A 83 -1.13 -14.19 -1.05
CA ALA A 83 0.17 -13.57 -1.20
C ALA A 83 0.02 -12.07 -0.86
N LEU A 84 0.83 -11.57 0.06
CA LEU A 84 1.00 -10.12 0.23
C LEU A 84 1.86 -9.60 -0.92
N ASP A 85 1.24 -9.39 -2.08
CA ASP A 85 1.89 -8.81 -3.25
C ASP A 85 2.46 -7.44 -2.91
N GLY A 86 3.60 -7.05 -3.51
CA GLY A 86 4.16 -5.71 -3.27
C GLY A 86 3.21 -4.59 -3.70
N LEU A 87 2.47 -4.83 -4.79
CA LEU A 87 1.52 -3.92 -5.42
C LEU A 87 0.28 -4.70 -5.84
N TRP A 88 -0.90 -4.20 -5.49
CA TRP A 88 -2.18 -4.69 -5.97
C TRP A 88 -3.00 -3.52 -6.53
N ILE A 89 -3.61 -3.73 -7.69
CA ILE A 89 -4.44 -2.73 -8.37
C ILE A 89 -5.72 -3.42 -8.83
N GLY A 90 -6.87 -2.88 -8.40
CA GLY A 90 -8.19 -3.23 -8.90
C GLY A 90 -8.84 -2.02 -9.56
N PHE A 91 -9.43 -2.20 -10.73
CA PHE A 91 -10.21 -1.17 -11.40
C PHE A 91 -11.55 -1.74 -11.86
N ALA A 92 -12.59 -0.91 -11.87
CA ALA A 92 -13.88 -1.25 -12.44
C ALA A 92 -14.48 -0.01 -13.09
N TRP A 93 -15.18 -0.20 -14.23
CA TRP A 93 -15.85 0.88 -14.93
C TRP A 93 -17.23 0.45 -15.41
N SER A 94 -18.13 1.42 -15.52
CA SER A 94 -19.41 1.33 -16.21
C SER A 94 -19.71 2.67 -16.87
N THR A 95 -20.79 2.74 -17.64
CA THR A 95 -21.26 3.99 -18.27
C THR A 95 -21.43 5.13 -17.25
N SER A 96 -21.77 4.79 -16.01
CA SER A 96 -22.07 5.75 -14.95
C SER A 96 -21.08 5.75 -13.79
N ASN A 97 -20.21 4.75 -13.63
CA ASN A 97 -19.35 4.66 -12.44
C ASN A 97 -17.93 4.22 -12.80
N GLN A 98 -16.96 4.71 -12.04
CA GLN A 98 -15.55 4.36 -12.15
C GLN A 98 -15.01 4.13 -10.74
N ALA A 99 -14.34 3.01 -10.53
CA ALA A 99 -13.71 2.64 -9.28
C ALA A 99 -12.25 2.26 -9.52
N LEU A 100 -11.37 2.74 -8.64
CA LEU A 100 -9.95 2.41 -8.61
C LEU A 100 -9.57 2.11 -7.16
N HIS A 101 -8.91 0.98 -6.93
CA HIS A 101 -8.36 0.61 -5.64
C HIS A 101 -6.93 0.15 -5.81
N VAL A 102 -5.99 0.84 -5.18
CA VAL A 102 -4.57 0.52 -5.20
C VAL A 102 -4.12 0.21 -3.78
N ARG A 103 -3.34 -0.86 -3.61
CA ARG A 103 -2.67 -1.22 -2.36
C ARG A 103 -1.19 -1.44 -2.63
N ILE A 104 -0.33 -0.70 -1.96
CA ILE A 104 1.12 -0.89 -1.97
C ILE A 104 1.49 -1.40 -0.58
N ASN A 105 1.97 -2.62 -0.49
CA ASN A 105 2.25 -3.24 0.81
C ASN A 105 3.64 -2.86 1.35
N ARG A 106 4.60 -2.60 0.46
CA ARG A 106 5.98 -2.25 0.83
C ARG A 106 6.56 -1.28 -0.18
N ILE A 107 7.24 -0.26 0.32
CA ILE A 107 8.10 0.63 -0.47
C ILE A 107 9.43 0.74 0.27
N GLN A 108 10.51 0.90 -0.47
CA GLN A 108 11.80 1.32 0.08
C GLN A 108 12.52 2.06 -1.05
N ILE A 109 13.11 3.21 -0.74
CA ILE A 109 13.98 3.94 -1.66
C ILE A 109 15.35 3.95 -1.00
N ASP A 110 16.33 3.40 -1.70
CA ASP A 110 17.72 3.35 -1.24
C ASP A 110 18.49 4.54 -1.79
N ASN A 111 19.54 4.92 -1.07
CA ASN A 111 20.45 5.98 -1.48
C ASN A 111 21.61 5.32 -2.24
N GLU A 112 21.61 5.49 -3.56
CA GLU A 112 22.59 4.86 -4.47
C GLU A 112 23.96 5.57 -4.49
N HIS A 113 24.17 6.59 -3.65
CA HIS A 113 25.48 7.23 -3.54
C HIS A 113 26.50 6.33 -2.82
N GLU A 114 27.70 6.23 -3.39
CA GLU A 114 28.82 5.57 -2.72
C GLU A 114 29.12 6.24 -1.38
N PHE A 115 29.40 5.42 -0.36
CA PHE A 115 29.76 5.86 0.99
C PHE A 115 28.72 6.76 1.69
N THR A 116 27.43 6.66 1.35
CA THR A 116 26.38 7.37 2.10
C THR A 116 26.25 6.88 3.55
N LEU A 117 26.06 7.83 4.48
CA LEU A 117 25.74 7.54 5.89
C LEU A 117 24.26 7.18 6.09
N LEU A 118 23.41 7.53 5.13
CA LEU A 118 21.98 7.28 5.13
C LEU A 118 21.63 6.41 3.91
N PRO A 119 21.88 5.09 3.96
CA PRO A 119 21.71 4.19 2.82
C PRO A 119 20.25 3.98 2.41
N VAL A 120 19.30 4.32 3.27
CA VAL A 120 17.87 4.22 2.97
C VAL A 120 17.27 5.62 3.05
N VAL A 121 16.74 6.08 1.93
CA VAL A 121 16.10 7.40 1.78
C VAL A 121 14.69 7.38 2.31
N LEU A 122 13.93 6.33 2.02
CA LEU A 122 12.54 6.23 2.43
C LEU A 122 12.21 4.81 2.84
N HIS A 123 11.62 4.64 4.02
CA HIS A 123 11.08 3.35 4.44
C HIS A 123 9.88 3.49 5.40
N PRO A 124 8.92 2.56 5.35
CA PRO A 124 7.86 2.47 6.34
C PRO A 124 8.41 2.27 7.75
N ILE A 125 7.75 2.86 8.75
CA ILE A 125 7.98 2.54 10.15
C ILE A 125 7.06 1.40 10.56
N VAL A 126 7.65 0.32 11.07
CA VAL A 126 6.89 -0.76 11.68
C VAL A 126 6.42 -0.29 13.06
N SER A 127 5.15 0.09 13.18
CA SER A 127 4.58 0.45 14.47
C SER A 127 4.58 -0.78 15.40
N LYS A 128 5.40 -0.72 16.46
CA LYS A 128 5.45 -1.74 17.52
C LYS A 128 4.21 -1.72 18.43
N ALA A 129 3.29 -0.78 18.24
CA ALA A 129 2.28 -0.38 19.24
C ALA A 129 1.02 -1.27 19.29
N SER A 130 0.86 -2.23 18.38
CA SER A 130 -0.18 -3.24 18.52
C SER A 130 0.51 -4.55 18.89
N GLY A 131 0.34 -5.00 20.14
CA GLY A 131 0.80 -6.32 20.60
C GLY A 131 0.18 -7.49 19.82
N THR A 132 -0.69 -7.19 18.86
CA THR A 132 -0.98 -8.03 17.69
C THR A 132 -0.14 -7.54 16.53
N ASP A 133 0.89 -8.30 16.15
CA ASP A 133 1.38 -8.32 14.77
C ASP A 133 0.17 -8.54 13.87
N ILE A 134 -0.46 -7.48 13.36
CA ILE A 134 -1.49 -7.57 12.33
C ILE A 134 -0.68 -7.69 11.04
N PRO A 135 -0.51 -8.90 10.49
CA PRO A 135 0.16 -9.01 9.22
C PRO A 135 -0.77 -8.40 8.15
N GLY A 136 -0.30 -7.41 7.41
CA GLY A 136 -0.96 -7.01 6.15
C GLY A 136 -1.75 -5.70 6.12
N LYS A 137 -1.44 -4.68 6.95
CA LYS A 137 -1.86 -3.32 6.58
C LYS A 137 -0.99 -2.82 5.41
N PRO A 138 -1.56 -2.40 4.28
CA PRO A 138 -0.79 -1.82 3.19
C PRO A 138 -0.10 -0.54 3.64
N PHE A 139 1.11 -0.30 3.12
CA PHE A 139 1.83 0.94 3.32
C PHE A 139 1.08 2.13 2.74
N ILE A 140 0.61 2.00 1.50
CA ILE A 140 -0.29 2.96 0.85
C ILE A 140 -1.55 2.23 0.39
N GLU A 141 -2.71 2.78 0.70
CA GLU A 141 -4.00 2.31 0.17
C GLU A 141 -4.80 3.49 -0.38
N LEU A 142 -5.10 3.43 -1.66
CA LEU A 142 -5.89 4.43 -2.37
C LEU A 142 -7.19 3.79 -2.83
N SER A 143 -8.32 4.36 -2.45
CA SER A 143 -9.64 3.96 -2.95
C SER A 143 -10.36 5.18 -3.51
N LEU A 144 -10.68 5.13 -4.79
CA LEU A 144 -11.38 6.18 -5.54
C LEU A 144 -12.66 5.61 -6.14
N PHE A 145 -13.77 6.29 -5.91
CA PHE A 145 -15.03 6.01 -6.60
C PHE A 145 -15.65 7.29 -7.13
N LYS A 146 -15.85 7.31 -8.45
CA LYS A 146 -16.43 8.41 -9.22
C LYS A 146 -17.73 7.94 -9.87
N THR A 147 -18.72 8.82 -9.91
CA THR A 147 -19.93 8.61 -10.71
C THR A 147 -19.93 9.64 -11.83
N ALA A 148 -20.09 9.18 -13.08
CA ALA A 148 -20.32 10.05 -14.22
C ALA A 148 -21.68 10.73 -14.05
N GLN A 149 -21.64 12.05 -13.89
CA GLN A 149 -22.84 12.87 -13.85
C GLN A 149 -23.03 13.51 -15.23
N THR A 150 -24.21 13.31 -15.82
CA THR A 150 -24.53 13.77 -17.19
C THR A 150 -24.69 15.29 -17.29
N ARG A 151 -24.72 16.02 -16.17
CA ARG A 151 -25.01 17.47 -16.14
C ARG A 151 -23.88 18.24 -15.47
N ALA A 152 -23.37 19.22 -16.23
CA ALA A 152 -22.41 20.27 -15.89
C ALA A 152 -20.92 19.87 -15.86
N ASN A 153 -20.07 20.88 -16.10
CA ASN A 153 -18.60 20.89 -16.09
C ASN A 153 -18.00 20.61 -14.69
N ILE A 154 -18.55 19.59 -14.02
CA ILE A 154 -18.33 19.28 -12.61
C ILE A 154 -18.06 17.78 -12.49
N GLN A 155 -16.90 17.43 -11.95
CA GLN A 155 -16.54 16.06 -11.63
C GLN A 155 -16.95 15.74 -10.19
N HIS A 156 -17.82 14.74 -10.03
CA HIS A 156 -18.31 14.30 -8.72
C HIS A 156 -17.64 13.00 -8.27
N ILE A 157 -16.94 13.05 -7.15
CA ILE A 157 -16.23 11.92 -6.54
C ILE A 157 -16.98 11.53 -5.27
N LYS A 158 -17.57 10.33 -5.23
CA LYS A 158 -18.30 9.87 -4.03
C LYS A 158 -17.35 9.57 -2.87
N TYR A 159 -16.20 8.98 -3.16
CA TYR A 159 -15.16 8.91 -2.15
C TYR A 159 -13.76 8.84 -2.75
N LEU A 160 -12.84 9.51 -2.07
CA LEU A 160 -11.41 9.39 -2.23
C LEU A 160 -10.82 9.13 -0.84
N LYS A 161 -10.31 7.92 -0.62
CA LYS A 161 -9.61 7.54 0.60
C LYS A 161 -8.16 7.26 0.25
N LEU A 162 -7.23 7.98 0.87
CA LEU A 162 -5.80 7.73 0.77
C LEU A 162 -5.28 7.46 2.18
N LEU A 163 -4.79 6.25 2.38
CA LEU A 163 -4.19 5.82 3.63
C LEU A 163 -2.70 5.64 3.44
N ILE A 164 -1.88 6.31 4.25
CA ILE A 164 -0.42 6.16 4.23
C ILE A 164 0.05 5.83 5.64
N GLN A 165 0.81 4.75 5.81
CA GLN A 165 1.36 4.43 7.13
C GLN A 165 2.50 5.39 7.48
N GLU A 166 2.83 5.47 8.76
CA GLU A 166 3.98 6.23 9.25
C GLU A 166 5.28 5.79 8.57
N PHE A 167 6.11 6.75 8.14
CA PHE A 167 7.37 6.47 7.44
C PHE A 167 8.47 7.48 7.74
N ASP A 168 9.70 7.05 7.51
CA ASP A 168 10.90 7.86 7.62
C ASP A 168 11.35 8.30 6.23
N PHE A 169 11.80 9.56 6.15
CA PHE A 169 12.55 10.11 5.04
C PHE A 169 13.89 10.64 5.55
N CYS A 170 14.98 10.06 5.06
CA CYS A 170 16.34 10.35 5.48
C CYS A 170 17.12 10.83 4.25
N ALA A 171 17.65 12.04 4.28
CA ALA A 171 18.43 12.58 3.16
C ALA A 171 19.74 13.19 3.63
N ASP A 172 20.82 12.86 2.92
CA ASP A 172 22.08 13.58 3.06
C ASP A 172 22.19 14.72 2.05
N GLN A 173 23.14 15.63 2.28
CA GLN A 173 23.39 16.77 1.40
C GLN A 173 23.70 16.33 -0.04
N THR A 174 24.37 15.19 -0.24
CA THR A 174 24.80 14.72 -1.56
C THR A 174 23.58 14.33 -2.40
N LEU A 175 22.68 13.54 -1.83
CA LEU A 175 21.41 13.17 -2.44
C LEU A 175 20.57 14.41 -2.80
N ILE A 176 20.46 15.37 -1.88
CA ILE A 176 19.68 16.60 -2.13
C ILE A 176 20.27 17.38 -3.30
N MET A 177 21.60 17.54 -3.34
CA MET A 177 22.27 18.26 -4.43
C MET A 177 22.12 17.52 -5.77
N SER A 178 22.21 16.18 -5.77
CA SER A 178 21.97 15.36 -6.96
C SER A 178 20.55 15.53 -7.50
N ILE A 179 19.54 15.48 -6.63
CA ILE A 179 18.14 15.71 -7.01
C ILE A 179 17.96 17.12 -7.56
N LEU A 180 18.54 18.15 -6.92
CA LEU A 180 18.47 19.53 -7.41
C LEU A 180 19.12 19.69 -8.79
N ASN A 181 20.26 19.04 -9.02
CA ASN A 181 20.93 19.06 -10.31
C ASN A 181 20.11 18.34 -11.39
N PHE A 182 19.55 17.17 -11.07
CA PHE A 182 18.65 16.43 -11.97
C PHE A 182 17.44 17.27 -12.40
N VAL A 183 16.74 17.89 -11.43
CA VAL A 183 15.57 18.74 -11.72
C VAL A 183 15.95 19.98 -12.53
N LYS A 184 17.14 20.54 -12.32
CA LYS A 184 17.64 21.68 -13.11
C LYS A 184 17.95 21.30 -14.56
N GLN A 185 18.44 20.09 -14.81
CA GLN A 185 18.79 19.59 -16.15
C GLN A 185 17.55 19.33 -17.03
N GLU A 186 16.40 19.03 -16.44
CA GLU A 186 15.15 18.72 -17.16
C GLU A 186 14.39 19.97 -17.67
N LYS A 187 14.95 21.18 -17.52
CA LYS A 187 14.35 22.40 -18.10
C LYS A 187 14.52 22.41 -19.63
N ALA A 188 13.58 21.78 -20.34
CA ALA A 188 13.41 21.97 -21.77
C ALA A 188 13.19 23.47 -22.09
N PRO A 189 13.66 23.98 -23.25
CA PRO A 189 13.36 25.33 -23.67
C PRO A 189 11.84 25.50 -23.81
N GLY A 190 11.22 26.28 -22.92
CA GLY A 190 9.76 26.48 -22.85
C GLY A 190 9.06 25.83 -21.65
N ALA A 191 9.76 25.07 -20.80
CA ALA A 191 9.19 24.60 -19.54
C ALA A 191 8.84 25.80 -18.63
N PRO A 192 7.68 25.80 -17.95
CA PRO A 192 7.30 26.88 -17.06
C PRO A 192 8.40 27.03 -16.00
N THR A 193 9.05 28.20 -15.97
CA THR A 193 10.00 28.53 -14.93
C THR A 193 9.27 28.42 -13.61
N ILE A 194 9.61 27.45 -12.77
CA ILE A 194 9.13 27.35 -11.40
C ILE A 194 9.53 28.67 -10.72
N ASN A 195 8.58 29.60 -10.66
CA ASN A 195 8.78 30.89 -10.02
C ASN A 195 8.46 30.67 -8.56
N MET A 196 9.45 30.12 -7.86
CA MET A 196 9.35 29.72 -6.46
C MET A 196 8.84 30.88 -5.58
N ASP A 197 9.22 32.12 -5.89
CA ASP A 197 8.71 33.31 -5.19
C ASP A 197 7.20 33.49 -5.37
N SER A 198 6.69 33.25 -6.58
CA SER A 198 5.25 33.34 -6.85
C SER A 198 4.46 32.22 -6.17
N ASP A 199 5.03 31.02 -6.09
CA ASP A 199 4.41 29.87 -5.44
C ASP A 199 4.45 29.99 -3.91
N LEU A 200 5.57 30.45 -3.34
CA LEU A 200 5.68 30.80 -1.93
C LEU A 200 4.65 31.87 -1.55
N LYS A 201 4.51 32.92 -2.37
CA LYS A 201 3.48 33.95 -2.16
C LYS A 201 2.05 33.40 -2.23
N ARG A 202 1.81 32.30 -2.96
CA ARG A 202 0.49 31.63 -2.99
C ARG A 202 0.26 30.79 -1.74
N ILE A 203 1.29 30.11 -1.22
CA ILE A 203 1.21 29.31 0.01
C ILE A 203 0.76 30.16 1.21
N TYR A 204 1.25 31.40 1.31
CA TYR A 204 0.89 32.31 2.40
C TYR A 204 -0.47 32.98 2.24
N LYS A 205 -1.19 32.77 1.12
CA LYS A 205 -2.52 33.34 0.94
C LYS A 205 -3.57 32.49 1.65
N PRO A 206 -4.61 33.10 2.23
CA PRO A 206 -5.77 32.36 2.72
C PRO A 206 -6.39 31.53 1.60
N LEU A 207 -6.88 30.33 1.94
CA LEU A 207 -7.49 29.43 0.97
C LEU A 207 -8.63 30.10 0.19
N GLU A 208 -9.41 30.97 0.85
CA GLU A 208 -10.48 31.77 0.24
C GLU A 208 -9.99 32.65 -0.92
N ALA A 209 -8.81 33.26 -0.79
CA ALA A 209 -8.23 34.10 -1.82
C ALA A 209 -7.83 33.30 -3.07
N ILE A 210 -7.46 32.03 -2.87
CA ILE A 210 -7.13 31.09 -3.95
C ILE A 210 -8.42 30.65 -4.66
N THR A 211 -9.44 30.27 -3.90
CA THR A 211 -10.75 29.85 -4.43
C THR A 211 -11.43 30.97 -5.23
N ASN A 212 -11.37 32.20 -4.74
CA ASN A 212 -11.94 33.37 -5.42
C ASN A 212 -11.18 33.74 -6.71
N ALA A 213 -9.87 33.53 -6.73
CA ALA A 213 -9.08 33.70 -7.95
C ALA A 213 -9.47 32.65 -9.02
N GLN A 214 -9.72 31.41 -8.60
CA GLN A 214 -10.16 30.33 -9.49
C GLN A 214 -11.62 30.47 -9.96
N SER A 215 -12.51 31.05 -9.14
CA SER A 215 -13.89 31.30 -9.55
C SER A 215 -14.01 32.41 -10.61
N ASN A 216 -13.04 33.32 -10.64
CA ASN A 216 -13.03 34.50 -11.50
C ASN A 216 -12.24 34.30 -12.80
N SER A 217 -11.44 33.22 -12.90
CA SER A 217 -10.81 32.79 -14.15
C SER A 217 -11.79 32.02 -15.05
N LEU A 218 -11.67 32.17 -16.38
CA LEU A 218 -12.51 31.49 -17.38
C LEU A 218 -12.69 29.98 -17.08
N PRO A 219 -13.87 29.39 -17.38
CA PRO A 219 -14.25 28.03 -17.00
C PRO A 219 -13.56 26.99 -17.88
N THR A 220 -12.23 26.89 -17.78
CA THR A 220 -11.44 25.96 -18.60
C THR A 220 -11.21 24.65 -17.87
N GLU A 221 -11.22 24.65 -16.52
CA GLU A 221 -11.02 23.46 -15.70
C GLU A 221 -12.33 23.00 -15.04
N PRO A 222 -12.65 21.69 -15.08
CA PRO A 222 -13.82 21.13 -14.42
C PRO A 222 -13.66 21.22 -12.91
N LYS A 223 -14.70 21.71 -12.21
CA LYS A 223 -14.71 21.74 -10.74
C LYS A 223 -14.82 20.33 -10.18
N ILE A 224 -14.03 19.98 -9.17
CA ILE A 224 -14.06 18.66 -8.54
C ILE A 224 -14.75 18.75 -7.17
N PHE A 225 -15.77 17.94 -6.96
CA PHE A 225 -16.47 17.81 -5.68
C PHE A 225 -16.26 16.42 -5.10
N PHE A 226 -16.11 16.36 -3.77
CA PHE A 226 -15.93 15.12 -3.01
C PHE A 226 -17.06 14.99 -1.98
N ASP A 227 -17.81 13.88 -1.99
CA ASP A 227 -18.73 13.58 -0.89
C ASP A 227 -17.95 13.13 0.36
N ASN A 228 -16.86 12.38 0.15
CA ASN A 228 -15.99 11.88 1.20
C ASN A 228 -14.52 11.92 0.76
N LEU A 229 -13.77 12.89 1.30
CA LEU A 229 -12.33 12.95 1.17
C LEU A 229 -11.70 12.55 2.52
N HIS A 230 -10.95 11.46 2.53
CA HIS A 230 -10.29 10.96 3.73
C HIS A 230 -8.81 10.69 3.46
N LEU A 231 -7.93 11.41 4.16
CA LEU A 231 -6.48 11.24 4.10
C LEU A 231 -6.00 10.83 5.50
N SER A 232 -5.47 9.60 5.68
CA SER A 232 -5.08 9.13 7.01
C SER A 232 -4.24 7.86 7.07
N PRO A 233 -3.23 7.75 7.94
CA PRO A 233 -2.40 8.82 8.50
C PRO A 233 -1.41 9.37 7.45
N LEU A 234 -0.68 10.42 7.81
CA LEU A 234 0.39 11.05 7.01
C LEU A 234 1.52 11.48 7.96
N LYS A 235 2.02 10.54 8.78
CA LYS A 235 3.10 10.83 9.71
C LYS A 235 4.43 10.55 9.03
N LEU A 236 5.17 11.61 8.75
CA LEU A 236 6.48 11.59 8.14
C LEU A 236 7.51 12.09 9.14
N HIS A 237 8.57 11.32 9.36
CA HIS A 237 9.75 11.83 10.06
C HIS A 237 10.82 12.15 9.03
N VAL A 238 11.44 13.31 9.21
CA VAL A 238 12.43 13.81 8.27
C VAL A 238 13.76 13.94 9.01
N SER A 239 14.79 13.28 8.47
CA SER A 239 16.16 13.34 9.00
C SER A 239 17.11 13.86 7.93
N PHE A 240 17.91 14.87 8.28
CA PHE A 240 18.88 15.46 7.38
C PHE A 240 20.30 15.32 7.92
N SER A 241 21.23 14.96 7.02
CA SER A 241 22.67 14.96 7.33
C SER A 241 23.42 15.94 6.43
N MET A 242 24.19 16.82 7.05
CA MET A 242 25.12 17.72 6.36
C MET A 242 26.43 17.02 5.95
N HIS A 243 26.64 15.78 6.38
CA HIS A 243 27.81 14.99 5.99
C HIS A 243 27.56 14.40 4.59
N GLY A 244 27.97 15.13 3.56
CA GLY A 244 28.27 14.58 2.25
C GLY A 244 29.78 14.46 2.12
N PHE A 245 30.27 13.36 1.54
CA PHE A 245 31.66 13.32 1.08
C PHE A 245 31.78 14.31 -0.06
N GLY A 246 32.15 15.55 0.26
CA GLY A 246 32.54 16.55 -0.71
C GLY A 246 33.79 16.04 -1.41
N THR A 247 33.64 15.63 -2.65
CA THR A 247 34.78 15.63 -3.56
C THR A 247 35.04 17.09 -3.90
N ASP A 248 36.03 17.69 -3.22
CA ASP A 248 36.74 18.85 -3.78
C ASP A 248 37.35 18.50 -5.15
#